data_AF-A0A4Q5QXD5-F1
#
_entry.id   AF-A0A4Q5QXD5-F1
#
_cell.length_a   1.000
_cell.length_b   1.000
_cell.length_c   1.000
_cell.angle_alpha   90.00
_cell.angle_beta   90.00
_cell.angle_gamma   90.00
#
_symmetry.space_group_name_H-M   'P 1'
#
loop_
_entity.id
_entity.type
_entity.pdbx_description
1 polymer ?
#
loop_
_entity_poly.entity_id
_entity_poly.type
_entity_poly.pdbx_seq_one_letter_code
_entity_poly.pdbx_strand_id
1 'polypeptide(L)'
;MESAKLLQAIINSAIDGIITINEHGAIESVNRSASIIFGYHKTDIIGKNISILMSEPDRSNHDSYISRYQSTGQAHIIGKGREVRGLKKDGTTFPFRLAVSEVKYKDRTLFTGIVHDLSREKEIEQRLREYSIELENIVEDRTRSLKSLINALNMTKDKFSINYSGNYSINQRTTTPDLVSDGYTWAKNFDESFASWNDYISHPQTINTQLPFSLPYLDSLKARSEDPTLPKYGINPTTGQYVYYSSTDWFKELYRDNVPSMEHALSISGGSERVNYMLSGRYYHQDGVFRYNSDNFNRYNLRFKGSVKVNEWLTLNSNSDFSSYNYKYPMTSLGGVNAVWRLMAVSAFPVSPLLNPDGTMTIVGAYSVGDFYYGKSRSITNQTFIRNTIGFNASIIKNKLAFKGDFSYLYTNTEEERKFFPVPYSITPGAIINGGPNSLSNSTSRENYYVANLYADYNQKFGNHSLKAMVGWNLELNQVKNMFAQRDGLLVDNLPDFNLATGLNYRLTGGGSEWAIVGVFYRLNYDYKGKYLLELNGR
;
A
#
# COMPACT_ATOMS: atom_id res chain seq x y z
N MET A 1 -45.83 15.37 4.79
CA MET A 1 -45.00 15.31 6.01
C MET A 1 -43.87 14.28 5.92
N GLU A 2 -44.04 13.14 5.23
CA GLU A 2 -42.99 12.11 5.03
C GLU A 2 -41.76 12.59 4.23
N SER A 3 -41.97 13.26 3.10
CA SER A 3 -40.87 13.70 2.21
C SER A 3 -39.90 14.70 2.88
N ALA A 4 -40.40 15.60 3.73
CA ALA A 4 -39.56 16.55 4.47
C ALA A 4 -38.71 15.87 5.56
N LYS A 5 -39.25 14.85 6.24
CA LYS A 5 -38.51 14.06 7.22
C LYS A 5 -37.41 13.22 6.56
N LEU A 6 -37.71 12.63 5.39
CA LEU A 6 -36.73 11.88 4.60
C LEU A 6 -35.59 12.78 4.11
N LEU A 7 -35.89 13.96 3.58
CA LEU A 7 -34.87 14.91 3.11
C LEU A 7 -33.98 15.40 4.27
N GLN A 8 -34.57 15.67 5.43
CA GLN A 8 -33.84 16.02 6.65
C GLN A 8 -32.93 14.88 7.14
N ALA A 9 -33.40 13.63 7.07
CA ALA A 9 -32.61 12.45 7.42
C ALA A 9 -31.42 12.27 6.47
N ILE A 10 -31.63 12.41 5.16
CA ILE A 10 -30.57 12.33 4.15
C ILE A 10 -29.51 13.42 4.40
N ILE A 11 -29.93 14.68 4.58
CA ILE A 11 -29.02 15.81 4.84
C ILE A 11 -28.23 15.60 6.14
N ASN A 12 -28.84 15.05 7.19
CA ASN A 12 -28.17 14.78 8.46
C ASN A 12 -27.27 13.54 8.43
N SER A 13 -27.49 12.62 7.49
CA SER A 13 -26.63 11.44 7.26
C SER A 13 -25.42 11.74 6.36
N ALA A 14 -25.40 12.89 5.68
CA ALA A 14 -24.29 13.28 4.82
C ALA A 14 -23.01 13.45 5.65
N ILE A 15 -21.90 12.88 5.16
CA ILE A 15 -20.57 13.00 5.79
C ILE A 15 -20.07 14.44 5.71
N ASP A 16 -20.34 15.12 4.59
CA ASP A 16 -19.93 16.50 4.38
C ASP A 16 -20.79 17.48 5.18
N GLY A 17 -20.15 18.59 5.59
CA GLY A 17 -20.85 19.71 6.19
C GLY A 17 -21.69 20.43 5.15
N ILE A 18 -22.99 20.55 5.39
CA ILE A 18 -23.92 21.31 4.53
C ILE A 18 -24.38 22.54 5.31
N ILE A 19 -24.14 23.71 4.74
CA ILE A 19 -24.49 25.01 5.33
C ILE A 19 -25.31 25.80 4.30
N THR A 20 -26.44 26.35 4.70
CA THR A 20 -27.24 27.25 3.86
C THR A 20 -27.26 28.64 4.47
N ILE A 21 -26.95 29.65 3.65
CA ILE A 21 -26.97 31.06 4.01
C ILE A 21 -27.97 31.81 3.14
N ASN A 22 -28.47 32.92 3.65
CA ASN A 22 -29.29 33.84 2.88
C ASN A 22 -28.44 34.82 2.03
N GLU A 23 -29.12 35.70 1.32
CA GLU A 23 -28.54 36.72 0.46
C GLU A 23 -27.69 37.79 1.21
N HIS A 24 -27.74 37.82 2.55
CA HIS A 24 -26.92 38.69 3.39
C HIS A 24 -25.79 37.94 4.12
N GLY A 25 -25.59 36.65 3.82
CA GLY A 25 -24.57 35.82 4.46
C GLY A 25 -24.94 35.26 5.83
N ALA A 26 -26.18 35.46 6.30
CA ALA A 26 -26.65 34.89 7.56
C ALA A 26 -27.00 33.41 7.40
N ILE A 27 -26.52 32.57 8.32
CA ILE A 27 -26.73 31.12 8.30
C ILE A 27 -28.18 30.79 8.65
N GLU A 28 -28.91 30.17 7.73
CA GLU A 28 -30.29 29.72 7.94
C GLU A 28 -30.36 28.24 8.36
N SER A 29 -29.44 27.41 7.85
CA SER A 29 -29.40 25.99 8.24
C SER A 29 -27.99 25.41 8.21
N VAL A 30 -27.76 24.44 9.10
CA VAL A 30 -26.57 23.59 9.14
C VAL A 30 -27.01 22.15 9.38
N ASN A 31 -26.34 21.18 8.74
CA ASN A 31 -26.50 19.78 9.06
C ASN A 31 -25.61 19.36 10.24
N ARG A 32 -25.83 18.13 10.74
CA ARG A 32 -25.05 17.57 11.86
C ARG A 32 -23.53 17.63 11.62
N SER A 33 -23.10 17.27 10.41
CA SER A 33 -21.68 17.20 10.08
C SER A 33 -21.01 18.57 10.06
N ALA A 34 -21.68 19.63 9.57
CA ALA A 34 -21.16 21.00 9.64
C ALA A 34 -20.96 21.47 11.09
N SER A 35 -21.90 21.15 11.98
CA SER A 35 -21.77 21.43 13.42
C SER A 35 -20.55 20.75 14.04
N ILE A 36 -20.28 19.49 13.69
CA ILE A 36 -19.12 18.73 14.19
C ILE A 36 -17.82 19.29 13.61
N ILE A 37 -17.76 19.50 12.29
CA ILE A 37 -16.55 19.97 11.58
C ILE A 37 -16.09 21.32 12.14
N PHE A 38 -17.00 22.26 12.36
CA PHE A 38 -16.66 23.61 12.86
C PHE A 38 -16.73 23.75 14.38
N GLY A 39 -17.22 22.74 15.11
CA GLY A 39 -17.33 22.76 16.58
C GLY A 39 -18.43 23.68 17.13
N TYR A 40 -19.46 23.99 16.34
CA TYR A 40 -20.58 24.84 16.76
C TYR A 40 -21.85 24.03 16.95
N HIS A 41 -22.57 24.27 18.05
CA HIS A 41 -23.93 23.79 18.19
C HIS A 41 -24.87 24.56 17.25
N LYS A 42 -25.90 23.89 16.71
CA LYS A 42 -26.83 24.50 15.74
C LYS A 42 -27.47 25.79 16.25
N THR A 43 -27.80 25.86 17.55
CA THR A 43 -28.37 27.06 18.19
C THR A 43 -27.40 28.23 18.27
N ASP A 44 -26.10 27.97 18.28
CA ASP A 44 -25.07 28.98 18.46
C ASP A 44 -24.66 29.65 17.14
N ILE A 45 -25.03 29.03 16.02
CA ILE A 45 -24.53 29.38 14.68
C ILE A 45 -25.61 29.90 13.74
N ILE A 46 -26.86 29.45 13.89
CA ILE A 46 -27.98 29.96 13.09
C ILE A 46 -28.19 31.46 13.38
N GLY A 47 -28.42 32.23 12.33
CA GLY A 47 -28.60 33.68 12.37
C GLY A 47 -27.30 34.49 12.41
N LYS A 48 -26.14 33.86 12.65
CA LYS A 48 -24.84 34.53 12.54
C LYS A 48 -24.38 34.61 11.08
N ASN A 49 -23.52 35.58 10.80
CA ASN A 49 -22.87 35.71 9.49
C ASN A 49 -21.84 34.57 9.30
N ILE A 50 -21.81 33.98 8.12
CA ILE A 50 -20.93 32.86 7.75
C ILE A 50 -19.43 33.15 7.88
N SER A 51 -19.03 34.42 7.87
CA SER A 51 -17.63 34.85 8.03
C SER A 51 -16.99 34.34 9.33
N ILE A 52 -17.76 34.00 10.37
CA ILE A 52 -17.24 33.40 11.61
C ILE A 52 -16.56 32.05 11.42
N LEU A 53 -16.83 31.36 10.30
CA LEU A 53 -16.25 30.06 9.95
C LEU A 53 -14.99 30.19 9.07
N MET A 54 -14.51 31.40 8.85
CA MET A 54 -13.41 31.72 7.95
C MET A 54 -12.27 32.39 8.72
N SER A 55 -11.04 32.19 8.26
CA SER A 55 -9.88 32.95 8.74
C SER A 55 -9.70 34.24 7.93
N GLU A 56 -8.89 35.17 8.44
CA GLU A 56 -8.43 36.30 7.62
C GLU A 56 -7.59 35.80 6.43
N PRO A 57 -7.62 36.47 5.27
CA PRO A 57 -8.36 37.71 4.97
C PRO A 57 -9.83 37.49 4.56
N ASP A 58 -10.27 36.24 4.38
CA ASP A 58 -11.61 35.96 3.84
C ASP A 58 -12.74 36.34 4.80
N ARG A 59 -12.51 36.24 6.11
CA ARG A 59 -13.44 36.67 7.14
C ARG A 59 -13.87 38.13 6.99
N SER A 60 -12.93 39.05 6.85
CA SER A 60 -13.22 40.49 6.72
C SER A 60 -13.78 40.87 5.34
N ASN A 61 -13.45 40.10 4.30
CA ASN A 61 -13.84 40.40 2.93
C ASN A 61 -15.14 39.70 2.47
N HIS A 62 -15.67 38.74 3.23
CA HIS A 62 -16.74 37.85 2.76
C HIS A 62 -18.00 38.58 2.29
N ASP A 63 -18.45 39.61 3.03
CA ASP A 63 -19.66 40.36 2.67
C ASP A 63 -19.50 41.11 1.34
N SER A 64 -18.27 41.55 1.02
CA SER A 64 -17.95 42.13 -0.29
C SER A 64 -18.05 41.11 -1.42
N TYR A 65 -17.75 39.82 -1.15
CA TYR A 65 -17.86 38.75 -2.13
C TYR A 65 -19.32 38.48 -2.50
N ILE A 66 -20.22 38.45 -1.50
CA ILE A 66 -21.66 38.31 -1.71
C ILE A 66 -22.21 39.51 -2.48
N SER A 67 -21.89 40.74 -2.04
CA SER A 67 -22.37 41.98 -2.67
C SER A 67 -21.90 42.12 -4.13
N ARG A 68 -20.65 41.74 -4.41
CA ARG A 68 -20.10 41.72 -5.77
C ARG A 68 -20.83 40.69 -6.64
N TYR A 69 -21.10 39.49 -6.11
CA TYR A 69 -21.81 38.46 -6.88
C TYR A 69 -23.23 38.90 -7.24
N GLN A 70 -23.96 39.51 -6.30
CA GLN A 70 -25.31 40.02 -6.54
C GLN A 70 -25.37 41.14 -7.58
N SER A 71 -24.36 42.02 -7.61
CA SER A 71 -24.31 43.13 -8.56
C SER A 71 -23.80 42.74 -9.95
N THR A 72 -22.91 41.75 -10.05
CA THR A 72 -22.22 41.42 -11.31
C THR A 72 -22.66 40.10 -11.94
N GLY A 73 -23.31 39.21 -11.19
CA GLY A 73 -23.62 37.84 -11.60
C GLY A 73 -22.39 36.94 -11.82
N GLN A 74 -21.17 37.43 -11.61
CA GLN A 74 -19.93 36.69 -11.90
C GLN A 74 -19.52 35.79 -10.73
N ALA A 75 -19.84 34.50 -10.85
CA ALA A 75 -19.45 33.45 -9.91
C ALA A 75 -17.93 33.24 -9.88
N HIS A 76 -17.31 33.39 -8.70
CA HIS A 76 -15.90 33.04 -8.48
C HIS A 76 -15.70 31.63 -7.89
N ILE A 77 -16.69 31.13 -7.13
CA ILE A 77 -16.66 29.80 -6.49
C ILE A 77 -17.91 28.97 -6.87
N ILE A 78 -19.03 29.61 -7.22
CA ILE A 78 -20.26 28.89 -7.57
C ILE A 78 -20.02 28.01 -8.80
N GLY A 79 -20.22 26.69 -8.65
CA GLY A 79 -19.97 25.68 -9.69
C GLY A 79 -18.51 25.20 -9.83
N LYS A 80 -17.54 25.73 -9.07
CA LYS A 80 -16.14 25.28 -9.08
C LYS A 80 -15.66 25.03 -7.65
N GLY A 81 -15.41 23.77 -7.30
CA GLY A 81 -14.85 23.42 -5.99
C GLY A 81 -13.45 24.02 -5.79
N ARG A 82 -13.15 24.55 -4.59
CA ARG A 82 -11.84 25.11 -4.22
C ARG A 82 -11.41 24.65 -2.82
N GLU A 83 -10.11 24.42 -2.63
CA GLU A 83 -9.51 24.22 -1.31
C GLU A 83 -9.31 25.56 -0.58
N VAL A 84 -9.82 25.64 0.64
CA VAL A 84 -9.81 26.83 1.51
C VAL A 84 -9.53 26.42 2.96
N ARG A 85 -9.33 27.39 3.85
CA ARG A 85 -9.14 27.14 5.29
C ARG A 85 -10.34 27.61 6.09
N GLY A 86 -10.86 26.74 6.95
CA GLY A 86 -11.95 27.03 7.86
C GLY A 86 -11.44 27.36 9.25
N LEU A 87 -12.23 28.08 10.03
CA LEU A 87 -11.96 28.43 11.42
C LEU A 87 -12.99 27.73 12.32
N LYS A 88 -12.52 26.90 13.25
CA LYS A 88 -13.38 26.23 14.24
C LYS A 88 -13.72 27.17 15.41
N LYS A 89 -14.72 26.82 16.22
CA LYS A 89 -15.13 27.58 17.42
C LYS A 89 -13.99 27.79 18.42
N ASP A 90 -13.04 26.86 18.49
CA ASP A 90 -11.86 26.92 19.36
C ASP A 90 -10.72 27.81 18.81
N GLY A 91 -10.89 28.38 17.62
CA GLY A 91 -9.90 29.25 16.97
C GLY A 91 -8.86 28.51 16.11
N THR A 92 -8.90 27.17 16.05
CA THR A 92 -8.02 26.40 15.17
C THR A 92 -8.46 26.48 13.72
N THR A 93 -7.50 26.41 12.79
CA THR A 93 -7.80 26.41 11.35
C THR A 93 -7.56 25.04 10.73
N PHE A 94 -8.38 24.67 9.76
CA PHE A 94 -8.29 23.37 9.07
C PHE A 94 -8.55 23.51 7.57
N PRO A 95 -7.91 22.70 6.72
CA PRO A 95 -8.15 22.73 5.28
C PRO A 95 -9.45 22.00 4.93
N PHE A 96 -10.24 22.56 4.01
CA PHE A 96 -11.42 21.90 3.49
C PHE A 96 -11.67 22.27 2.03
N ARG A 97 -12.37 21.41 1.31
CA ARG A 97 -12.85 21.71 -0.04
C ARG A 97 -14.27 22.27 0.04
N LEU A 98 -14.45 23.48 -0.50
CA LEU A 98 -15.72 24.19 -0.57
C LEU A 98 -16.32 24.07 -1.96
N ALA A 99 -17.59 23.67 -2.03
CA ALA A 99 -18.42 23.83 -3.21
C ALA A 99 -19.67 24.65 -2.86
N VAL A 100 -19.98 25.68 -3.64
CA VAL A 100 -21.15 26.55 -3.39
C VAL A 100 -22.13 26.44 -4.56
N SER A 101 -23.41 26.32 -4.24
CA SER A 101 -24.51 26.34 -5.21
C SER A 101 -25.52 27.42 -4.85
N GLU A 102 -26.05 28.11 -5.86
CA GLU A 102 -27.17 29.05 -5.72
C GLU A 102 -28.50 28.29 -5.84
N VAL A 103 -29.43 28.55 -4.92
CA VAL A 103 -30.79 28.00 -4.94
C VAL A 103 -31.79 29.14 -4.88
N LYS A 104 -32.65 29.25 -5.89
CA LYS A 104 -33.80 30.17 -5.87
C LYS A 104 -34.99 29.47 -5.21
N TYR A 105 -35.44 29.99 -4.07
CA TYR A 105 -36.56 29.43 -3.32
C TYR A 105 -37.60 30.52 -3.06
N LYS A 106 -38.76 30.41 -3.71
CA LYS A 106 -39.78 31.47 -3.78
C LYS A 106 -39.15 32.78 -4.31
N ASP A 107 -39.26 33.88 -3.57
CA ASP A 107 -38.72 35.21 -3.92
C ASP A 107 -37.35 35.50 -3.25
N ARG A 108 -36.64 34.48 -2.76
CA ARG A 108 -35.35 34.62 -2.08
C ARG A 108 -34.26 33.77 -2.74
N THR A 109 -33.03 34.28 -2.71
CA THR A 109 -31.83 33.56 -3.13
C THR A 109 -31.12 33.01 -1.90
N LEU A 110 -30.90 31.70 -1.89
CA LEU A 110 -30.12 30.99 -0.88
C LEU A 110 -28.83 30.48 -1.50
N PHE A 111 -27.78 30.40 -0.69
CA PHE A 111 -26.53 29.75 -1.07
C PHE A 111 -26.31 28.54 -0.19
N THR A 112 -26.08 27.39 -0.81
CA THR A 112 -25.73 26.16 -0.10
C THR A 112 -24.25 25.86 -0.34
N GLY A 113 -23.48 25.84 0.75
CA GLY A 113 -22.09 25.43 0.78
C GLY A 113 -21.97 23.98 1.26
N ILE A 114 -21.20 23.18 0.54
CA ILE A 114 -20.76 21.83 0.93
C ILE A 114 -19.29 21.91 1.33
N VAL A 115 -19.00 21.41 2.53
CA VAL A 115 -17.71 21.46 3.20
C VAL A 115 -17.20 20.03 3.37
N HIS A 116 -16.16 19.70 2.63
CA HIS A 116 -15.46 18.42 2.74
C HIS A 116 -14.14 18.64 3.49
N ASP A 117 -14.04 18.11 4.71
CA ASP A 117 -12.86 18.27 5.58
C ASP A 117 -11.66 17.50 5.02
N LEU A 118 -10.57 18.21 4.71
CA LEU A 118 -9.35 17.63 4.13
C LEU A 118 -8.27 17.36 5.19
N SER A 119 -8.55 17.56 6.49
CA SER A 119 -7.53 17.49 7.55
C SER A 119 -6.82 16.14 7.57
N ARG A 120 -7.57 15.04 7.52
CA ARG A 120 -7.03 13.68 7.55
C ARG A 120 -6.23 13.35 6.29
N GLU A 121 -6.70 13.80 5.13
CA GLU A 121 -6.02 13.57 3.86
C GLU A 121 -4.72 14.35 3.78
N LYS A 122 -4.70 15.60 4.26
CA LYS A 122 -3.49 16.42 4.34
C LYS A 122 -2.49 15.89 5.37
N GLU A 123 -2.93 15.36 6.49
CA GLU A 123 -2.06 14.70 7.47
C GLU A 123 -1.39 13.45 6.87
N ILE A 124 -2.15 12.63 6.14
CA ILE A 124 -1.63 11.45 5.45
C ILE A 124 -0.67 11.86 4.33
N GLU A 125 -1.03 12.86 3.52
CA GLU A 125 -0.19 13.39 2.44
C GLU A 125 1.14 13.91 2.99
N GLN A 126 1.12 14.65 4.10
CA GLN A 126 2.32 15.15 4.74
C GLN A 126 3.18 14.03 5.33
N ARG A 127 2.57 13.06 6.02
CA ARG A 127 3.30 11.90 6.57
C ARG A 127 3.91 11.04 5.46
N LEU A 128 3.21 10.84 4.35
CA LEU A 128 3.74 10.15 3.17
C LEU A 128 4.90 10.93 2.54
N ARG A 129 4.83 12.27 2.50
CA ARG A 129 5.89 13.12 1.99
C ARG A 129 7.13 13.06 2.89
N GLU A 130 6.95 13.13 4.20
CA GLU A 130 8.04 12.99 5.19
C GLU A 130 8.71 11.61 5.08
N TYR A 131 7.93 10.53 4.98
CA TYR A 131 8.47 9.19 4.74
C TYR A 131 9.18 9.06 3.39
N SER A 132 8.65 9.68 2.33
CA SER A 132 9.31 9.68 1.02
C SER A 132 10.66 10.37 1.10
N ILE A 133 10.75 11.51 1.79
CA ILE A 133 12.01 12.25 2.00
C ILE A 133 12.99 11.42 2.83
N GLU A 134 12.54 10.75 3.90
CA GLU A 134 13.39 9.90 4.73
C GLU A 134 13.90 8.66 3.96
N LEU A 135 13.03 7.98 3.21
CA LEU A 135 13.41 6.86 2.36
C LEU A 135 14.36 7.28 1.25
N GLU A 136 14.14 8.44 0.63
CA GLU A 136 15.06 9.01 -0.35
C GLU A 136 16.43 9.28 0.28
N ASN A 137 16.49 9.88 1.47
CA ASN A 137 17.76 10.11 2.18
C ASN A 137 18.48 8.79 2.51
N ILE A 138 17.77 7.77 3.00
CA ILE A 138 18.35 6.45 3.30
C ILE A 138 18.86 5.76 2.02
N VAL A 139 18.06 5.80 0.95
CA VAL A 139 18.45 5.24 -0.35
C VAL A 139 19.63 6.01 -0.92
N GLU A 140 19.65 7.33 -0.81
CA GLU A 140 20.71 8.19 -1.32
C GLU A 140 22.02 7.98 -0.53
N ASP A 141 21.98 7.89 0.80
CA ASP A 141 23.17 7.60 1.61
C ASP A 141 23.72 6.19 1.36
N ARG A 142 22.86 5.17 1.25
CA ARG A 142 23.27 3.83 0.81
C ARG A 142 23.87 3.86 -0.59
N THR A 143 23.25 4.59 -1.52
CA THR A 143 23.71 4.74 -2.90
C THR A 143 25.02 5.52 -2.96
N ARG A 144 25.24 6.52 -2.10
CA ARG A 144 26.45 7.34 -2.02
C ARG A 144 27.62 6.53 -1.47
N SER A 145 27.39 5.73 -0.43
CA SER A 145 28.36 4.76 0.10
C SER A 145 28.70 3.67 -0.92
N LEU A 146 27.70 3.13 -1.61
CA LEU A 146 27.91 2.18 -2.71
C LEU A 146 28.67 2.82 -3.88
N LYS A 147 28.33 4.06 -4.27
CA LYS A 147 29.02 4.79 -5.34
C LYS A 147 30.46 5.13 -4.96
N SER A 148 30.77 5.47 -3.72
CA SER A 148 32.15 5.72 -3.28
C SER A 148 32.98 4.44 -3.29
N LEU A 149 32.41 3.30 -2.87
CA LEU A 149 33.00 1.97 -3.03
C LEU A 149 33.20 1.61 -4.51
N ILE A 150 32.19 1.80 -5.36
CA ILE A 150 32.27 1.57 -6.81
C ILE A 150 33.33 2.48 -7.45
N ASN A 151 33.44 3.74 -7.03
CA ASN A 151 34.45 4.66 -7.55
C ASN A 151 35.86 4.27 -7.09
N ALA A 152 36.03 3.85 -5.84
CA ALA A 152 37.30 3.29 -5.37
C ALA A 152 37.70 2.01 -6.16
N LEU A 153 36.72 1.17 -6.50
CA LEU A 153 36.91 -0.02 -7.36
C LEU A 153 37.22 0.35 -8.82
N ASN A 154 36.62 1.43 -9.35
CA ASN A 154 36.92 1.96 -10.69
C ASN A 154 38.33 2.58 -10.78
N MET A 155 38.92 3.01 -9.66
CA MET A 155 40.30 3.51 -9.61
C MET A 155 41.34 2.38 -9.72
N THR A 156 40.93 1.11 -9.61
CA THR A 156 41.77 -0.09 -9.82
C THR A 156 41.59 -0.73 -11.20
N LYS A 157 41.32 0.06 -12.24
CA LYS A 157 40.94 -0.39 -13.60
C LYS A 157 41.87 -1.43 -14.28
N ASP A 158 43.10 -1.62 -13.80
CA ASP A 158 44.06 -2.60 -14.32
C ASP A 158 44.37 -3.77 -13.37
N LYS A 159 43.68 -3.88 -12.23
CA LYS A 159 43.92 -4.93 -11.23
C LYS A 159 42.64 -5.69 -10.93
N PHE A 160 42.77 -7.01 -10.91
CA PHE A 160 41.76 -7.90 -10.37
C PHE A 160 41.37 -7.45 -8.96
N SER A 161 40.08 -7.29 -8.72
CA SER A 161 39.52 -6.80 -7.47
C SER A 161 38.36 -7.68 -7.02
N ILE A 162 38.38 -8.05 -5.74
CA ILE A 162 37.31 -8.76 -5.06
C ILE A 162 36.80 -7.84 -3.95
N ASN A 163 35.48 -7.63 -3.90
CA ASN A 163 34.81 -6.91 -2.84
C ASN A 163 33.71 -7.77 -2.24
N TYR A 164 33.66 -7.83 -0.92
CA TYR A 164 32.60 -8.48 -0.17
C TYR A 164 32.04 -7.52 0.88
N SER A 165 30.71 -7.45 0.98
CA SER A 165 30.00 -6.71 2.01
C SER A 165 28.93 -7.56 2.65
N GLY A 166 28.89 -7.58 3.99
CA GLY A 166 27.81 -8.15 4.78
C GLY A 166 27.12 -7.05 5.58
N ASN A 167 25.79 -7.00 5.55
CA ASN A 167 24.99 -6.08 6.34
C ASN A 167 23.97 -6.87 7.15
N TYR A 168 23.78 -6.48 8.40
CA TYR A 168 22.74 -6.99 9.28
C TYR A 168 21.98 -5.82 9.86
N SER A 169 20.65 -5.91 9.90
CA SER A 169 19.80 -4.87 10.46
C SER A 169 18.64 -5.48 11.23
N ILE A 170 18.24 -4.83 12.31
CA ILE A 170 17.05 -5.17 13.08
C ILE A 170 16.06 -4.04 12.88
N ASN A 171 14.93 -4.34 12.25
CA ASN A 171 13.88 -3.36 12.00
C ASN A 171 12.80 -3.48 13.07
N GLN A 172 12.24 -2.34 13.46
CA GLN A 172 11.07 -2.25 14.34
C GLN A 172 10.00 -1.39 13.68
N ARG A 173 8.74 -1.58 14.07
CA ARG A 173 7.65 -0.71 13.58
C ARG A 173 7.85 0.70 14.11
N THR A 174 7.75 1.70 13.23
CA THR A 174 7.85 3.12 13.59
C THR A 174 6.62 3.60 14.36
N THR A 175 5.44 3.04 14.07
CA THR A 175 4.18 3.38 14.74
C THR A 175 3.43 2.11 15.12
N THR A 176 2.96 2.04 16.36
CA THR A 176 2.03 1.00 16.83
C THR A 176 0.78 1.68 17.39
N PRO A 177 -0.43 1.24 17.00
CA PRO A 177 -1.65 1.81 17.55
C PRO A 177 -1.74 1.50 19.04
N ASP A 178 -2.15 2.50 19.83
CA ASP A 178 -2.44 2.34 21.24
C ASP A 178 -3.88 1.83 21.39
N LEU A 179 -4.04 0.52 21.48
CA LEU A 179 -5.34 -0.15 21.58
C LEU A 179 -5.60 -0.58 23.02
N VAL A 180 -6.84 -0.37 23.49
CA VAL A 180 -7.28 -0.89 24.78
C VAL A 180 -7.33 -2.42 24.71
N SER A 181 -6.36 -3.08 25.34
CA SER A 181 -6.25 -4.54 25.43
C SER A 181 -6.78 -5.11 26.75
N ASP A 182 -7.11 -4.25 27.72
CA ASP A 182 -7.80 -4.68 28.93
C ASP A 182 -9.27 -5.01 28.63
N GLY A 183 -9.67 -6.26 28.87
CA GLY A 183 -10.99 -6.78 28.53
C GLY A 183 -12.13 -6.08 29.26
N TYR A 184 -11.96 -5.76 30.55
CA TYR A 184 -12.98 -5.04 31.31
C TYR A 184 -13.11 -3.59 30.82
N THR A 185 -12.00 -2.86 30.70
CA THR A 185 -12.01 -1.47 30.22
C THR A 185 -12.62 -1.38 28.82
N TRP A 186 -12.24 -2.29 27.92
CA TRP A 186 -12.82 -2.37 26.59
C TRP A 186 -14.32 -2.65 26.62
N ALA A 187 -14.75 -3.66 27.40
CA ALA A 187 -16.16 -4.06 27.50
C ALA A 187 -17.03 -2.98 28.14
N LYS A 188 -16.52 -2.27 29.14
CA LYS A 188 -17.17 -1.14 29.78
C LYS A 188 -17.37 0.00 28.77
N ASN A 189 -16.31 0.37 28.05
CA ASN A 189 -16.40 1.43 27.03
C ASN A 189 -17.35 1.04 25.89
N PHE A 190 -17.40 -0.24 25.52
CA PHE A 190 -18.34 -0.78 24.54
C PHE A 190 -19.80 -0.63 25.01
N ASP A 191 -20.11 -1.04 26.24
CA ASP A 191 -21.45 -0.87 26.83
C ASP A 191 -21.84 0.60 26.96
N GLU A 192 -20.96 1.46 27.51
CA GLU A 192 -21.22 2.88 27.68
C GLU A 192 -21.48 3.59 26.33
N SER A 193 -20.71 3.23 25.30
CA SER A 193 -20.90 3.77 23.94
C SER A 193 -22.23 3.32 23.34
N PHE A 194 -22.59 2.03 23.48
CA PHE A 194 -23.87 1.50 23.00
C PHE A 194 -25.05 2.13 23.75
N ALA A 195 -24.99 2.18 25.07
CA ALA A 195 -26.03 2.75 25.91
C ALA A 195 -26.22 4.23 25.59
N SER A 196 -25.13 5.01 25.48
CA SER A 196 -25.20 6.43 25.10
C SER A 196 -25.82 6.65 23.72
N TRP A 197 -25.49 5.82 22.73
CA TRP A 197 -26.13 5.86 21.41
C TRP A 197 -27.64 5.56 21.45
N ASN A 198 -28.07 4.74 22.41
CA ASN A 198 -29.47 4.35 22.62
C ASN A 198 -30.11 5.12 23.79
N ASP A 199 -29.70 6.37 24.07
CA ASP A 199 -30.29 7.22 25.13
C ASP A 199 -30.37 6.56 26.52
N TYR A 200 -29.45 5.63 26.81
CA TYR A 200 -29.36 4.85 28.05
C TYR A 200 -30.59 3.98 28.35
N ILE A 201 -31.43 3.67 27.36
CA ILE A 201 -32.64 2.85 27.56
C ILE A 201 -32.40 1.35 27.38
N SER A 202 -31.25 0.96 26.83
CA SER A 202 -30.92 -0.43 26.55
C SER A 202 -29.42 -0.70 26.56
N HIS A 203 -29.09 -1.98 26.78
CA HIS A 203 -27.71 -2.50 26.82
C HIS A 203 -27.54 -3.58 25.73
N PRO A 204 -26.31 -3.76 25.20
CA PRO A 204 -26.06 -4.75 24.17
C PRO A 204 -26.30 -6.16 24.72
N GLN A 205 -26.82 -7.06 23.88
CA GLN A 205 -27.02 -8.47 24.20
C GLN A 205 -25.90 -9.37 23.65
N THR A 206 -25.11 -8.82 22.73
CA THR A 206 -23.95 -9.47 22.14
C THR A 206 -22.88 -8.43 21.83
N ILE A 207 -21.62 -8.86 21.84
CA ILE A 207 -20.52 -8.08 21.25
C ILE A 207 -20.56 -8.23 19.72
N ASN A 208 -20.72 -9.47 19.25
CA ASN A 208 -20.90 -9.82 17.85
C ASN A 208 -21.69 -11.13 17.73
N THR A 209 -21.71 -11.74 16.55
CA THR A 209 -22.37 -13.04 16.32
C THR A 209 -21.74 -14.23 17.08
N GLN A 210 -20.55 -14.06 17.67
CA GLN A 210 -19.78 -15.11 18.33
C GLN A 210 -19.76 -14.98 19.85
N LEU A 211 -19.82 -13.75 20.37
CA LEU A 211 -19.66 -13.44 21.79
C LEU A 211 -20.94 -12.81 22.36
N PRO A 212 -21.61 -13.47 23.32
CA PRO A 212 -22.72 -12.87 24.04
C PRO A 212 -22.24 -11.73 24.97
N PHE A 213 -23.15 -10.82 25.32
CA PHE A 213 -22.89 -9.73 26.25
C PHE A 213 -24.06 -9.56 27.21
N SER A 214 -23.78 -9.17 28.45
CA SER A 214 -24.80 -8.80 29.43
C SER A 214 -24.17 -7.99 30.56
N LEU A 215 -24.97 -7.28 31.36
CA LEU A 215 -24.46 -6.59 32.55
C LEU A 215 -23.83 -7.54 33.58
N PRO A 216 -24.41 -8.72 33.90
CA PRO A 216 -23.74 -9.70 34.76
C PRO A 216 -22.40 -10.21 34.20
N TYR A 217 -22.27 -10.27 32.87
CA TYR A 217 -21.01 -10.60 32.22
C TYR A 217 -19.97 -9.48 32.41
N LEU A 218 -20.39 -8.21 32.29
CA LEU A 218 -19.54 -7.05 32.57
C LEU A 218 -19.08 -7.02 34.04
N ASP A 219 -19.98 -7.30 34.99
CA ASP A 219 -19.63 -7.41 36.43
C ASP A 219 -18.62 -8.54 36.67
N SER A 220 -18.78 -9.66 35.96
CA SER A 220 -17.85 -10.79 36.02
C SER A 220 -16.46 -10.46 35.46
N LEU A 221 -16.38 -9.63 34.41
CA LEU A 221 -15.13 -9.07 33.89
C LEU A 221 -14.50 -8.12 34.91
N LYS A 222 -15.29 -7.23 35.52
CA LYS A 222 -14.82 -6.29 36.55
C LYS A 222 -14.19 -7.04 37.73
N ALA A 223 -14.89 -8.03 38.27
CA ALA A 223 -14.38 -8.82 39.40
C ALA A 223 -13.02 -9.47 39.10
N ARG A 224 -12.78 -9.91 37.87
CA ARG A 224 -11.49 -10.50 37.44
C ARG A 224 -10.41 -9.48 37.10
N SER A 225 -10.81 -8.26 36.72
CA SER A 225 -9.91 -7.13 36.57
C SER A 225 -9.39 -6.69 37.95
N GLU A 226 -10.25 -6.72 38.97
CA GLU A 226 -9.91 -6.39 40.36
C GLU A 226 -9.19 -7.54 41.09
N ASP A 227 -9.55 -8.80 40.80
CA ASP A 227 -8.89 -10.02 41.30
C ASP A 227 -8.43 -10.95 40.16
N PRO A 228 -7.17 -10.82 39.70
CA PRO A 228 -6.61 -11.64 38.63
C PRO A 228 -6.47 -13.14 38.97
N THR A 229 -6.68 -13.55 40.23
CA THR A 229 -6.59 -14.97 40.63
C THR A 229 -7.82 -15.78 40.21
N LEU A 230 -8.93 -15.09 39.94
CA LEU A 230 -10.16 -15.72 39.49
C LEU A 230 -10.00 -16.36 38.08
N PRO A 231 -10.71 -17.47 37.80
CA PRO A 231 -10.60 -18.16 36.50
C PRO A 231 -10.98 -17.26 35.32
N LYS A 232 -10.12 -17.14 34.31
CA LYS A 232 -10.35 -16.31 33.10
C LYS A 232 -11.35 -16.88 32.10
N TYR A 233 -12.04 -17.95 32.47
CA TYR A 233 -13.08 -18.58 31.67
C TYR A 233 -14.15 -19.20 32.57
N GLY A 234 -15.28 -19.55 31.97
CA GLY A 234 -16.31 -20.39 32.56
C GLY A 234 -17.02 -21.21 31.50
N ILE A 235 -17.96 -22.04 31.93
CA ILE A 235 -18.86 -22.78 31.03
C ILE A 235 -20.27 -22.28 31.27
N ASN A 236 -20.95 -21.90 30.21
CA ASN A 236 -22.36 -21.54 30.28
C ASN A 236 -23.16 -22.79 30.68
N PRO A 237 -23.90 -22.77 31.80
CA PRO A 237 -24.59 -23.95 32.32
C PRO A 237 -25.76 -24.38 31.43
N THR A 238 -26.28 -23.49 30.58
CA THR A 238 -27.41 -23.76 29.68
C THR A 238 -26.94 -24.25 28.32
N THR A 239 -25.93 -23.60 27.72
CA THR A 239 -25.46 -23.93 26.37
C THR A 239 -24.26 -24.87 26.34
N GLY A 240 -23.56 -25.05 27.46
CA GLY A 240 -22.31 -25.79 27.56
C GLY A 240 -21.11 -25.08 26.91
N GLN A 241 -21.30 -23.86 26.41
CA GLN A 241 -20.26 -23.12 25.69
C GLN A 241 -19.26 -22.45 26.62
N TYR A 242 -18.03 -22.24 26.13
CA TYR A 242 -17.05 -21.40 26.81
C TYR A 242 -17.55 -19.97 26.95
N VAL A 243 -17.30 -19.38 28.11
CA VAL A 243 -17.47 -17.95 28.39
C VAL A 243 -16.11 -17.39 28.79
N TYR A 244 -15.68 -16.30 28.17
CA TYR A 244 -14.32 -15.79 28.30
C TYR A 244 -14.27 -14.50 29.13
N TYR A 245 -13.23 -14.38 29.95
CA TYR A 245 -12.98 -13.21 30.79
C TYR A 245 -11.48 -12.83 30.75
N SER A 246 -10.96 -12.66 29.54
CA SER A 246 -9.54 -12.38 29.29
C SER A 246 -9.29 -10.89 29.01
N SER A 247 -8.02 -10.53 28.94
CA SER A 247 -7.50 -9.23 28.48
C SER A 247 -6.39 -9.51 27.48
N THR A 248 -6.76 -9.75 26.22
CA THR A 248 -5.84 -10.19 25.16
C THR A 248 -5.45 -9.03 24.25
N ASP A 249 -4.14 -8.78 24.15
CA ASP A 249 -3.55 -7.85 23.21
C ASP A 249 -3.37 -8.52 21.83
N TRP A 250 -4.42 -8.48 21.03
CA TRP A 250 -4.43 -9.10 19.72
C TRP A 250 -3.43 -8.50 18.72
N PHE A 251 -3.04 -7.24 18.90
CA PHE A 251 -2.02 -6.62 18.04
C PHE A 251 -0.64 -7.22 18.35
N LYS A 252 -0.34 -7.43 19.64
CA LYS A 252 0.85 -8.14 20.08
C LYS A 252 0.82 -9.63 19.69
N GLU A 253 -0.34 -10.29 19.72
CA GLU A 253 -0.48 -11.66 19.22
C GLU A 253 -0.14 -11.76 17.73
N LEU A 254 -0.56 -10.80 16.91
CA LEU A 254 -0.30 -10.82 15.47
C LEU A 254 1.17 -10.54 15.14
N TYR A 255 1.81 -9.60 15.84
CA TYR A 255 3.05 -8.97 15.39
C TYR A 255 4.27 -9.26 16.26
N ARG A 256 5.45 -9.43 15.64
CA ARG A 256 6.76 -9.48 16.31
C ARG A 256 7.22 -8.09 16.71
N ASP A 257 8.07 -8.00 17.73
CA ASP A 257 8.63 -6.72 18.16
C ASP A 257 9.77 -6.26 17.24
N ASN A 258 10.57 -7.22 16.76
CA ASN A 258 11.74 -6.99 15.93
C ASN A 258 11.73 -7.89 14.69
N VAL A 259 12.26 -7.36 13.59
CA VAL A 259 12.27 -8.00 12.27
C VAL A 259 13.69 -7.92 11.69
N PRO A 260 14.51 -8.94 11.90
CA PRO A 260 15.88 -8.94 11.40
C PRO A 260 15.92 -9.10 9.87
N SER A 261 16.93 -8.51 9.25
CA SER A 261 17.27 -8.74 7.84
C SER A 261 18.77 -8.76 7.65
N MET A 262 19.22 -9.50 6.64
CA MET A 262 20.62 -9.61 6.28
C MET A 262 20.83 -9.49 4.78
N GLU A 263 22.00 -8.99 4.41
CA GLU A 263 22.44 -8.90 3.04
C GLU A 263 23.91 -9.32 2.94
N HIS A 264 24.20 -10.16 1.95
CA HIS A 264 25.56 -10.49 1.56
C HIS A 264 25.73 -10.18 0.08
N ALA A 265 26.76 -9.42 -0.26
CA ALA A 265 27.10 -9.11 -1.64
C ALA A 265 28.58 -9.39 -1.89
N LEU A 266 28.87 -10.07 -2.99
CA LEU A 266 30.21 -10.36 -3.47
C LEU A 266 30.32 -9.83 -4.91
N SER A 267 31.39 -9.11 -5.21
CA SER A 267 31.69 -8.59 -6.53
C SER A 267 33.12 -8.88 -6.90
N ILE A 268 33.33 -9.43 -8.08
CA ILE A 268 34.64 -9.69 -8.69
C ILE A 268 34.69 -8.86 -9.97
N SER A 269 35.70 -8.01 -10.10
CA SER A 269 35.89 -7.19 -11.29
C SER A 269 37.36 -7.13 -11.68
N GLY A 270 37.61 -6.86 -12.95
CA GLY A 270 38.95 -6.69 -13.45
C GLY A 270 38.92 -6.32 -14.92
N GLY A 271 40.11 -6.04 -15.46
CA GLY A 271 40.23 -5.72 -16.85
C GLY A 271 41.65 -5.48 -17.30
N SER A 272 41.76 -5.21 -18.59
CA SER A 272 42.91 -4.75 -19.34
C SER A 272 42.43 -3.76 -20.39
N GLU A 273 43.34 -3.22 -21.21
CA GLU A 273 42.99 -2.35 -22.33
C GLU A 273 41.99 -2.99 -23.33
N ARG A 274 41.96 -4.32 -23.43
CA ARG A 274 41.10 -5.04 -24.37
C ARG A 274 39.85 -5.66 -23.76
N VAL A 275 39.87 -6.01 -22.48
CA VAL A 275 38.76 -6.75 -21.85
C VAL A 275 38.47 -6.15 -20.50
N ASN A 276 37.20 -5.86 -20.22
CA ASN A 276 36.73 -5.44 -18.89
C ASN A 276 35.57 -6.33 -18.47
N TYR A 277 35.53 -6.74 -17.20
CA TYR A 277 34.46 -7.59 -16.69
C TYR A 277 34.12 -7.29 -15.23
N MET A 278 32.89 -7.60 -14.87
CA MET A 278 32.37 -7.57 -13.51
C MET A 278 31.34 -8.70 -13.35
N LEU A 279 31.52 -9.51 -12.32
CA LEU A 279 30.56 -10.51 -11.87
C LEU A 279 30.18 -10.19 -10.43
N SER A 280 28.90 -9.99 -10.14
CA SER A 280 28.44 -9.77 -8.78
C SER A 280 27.27 -10.68 -8.41
N GLY A 281 27.28 -11.15 -7.17
CA GLY A 281 26.21 -11.92 -6.54
C GLY A 281 25.73 -11.21 -5.29
N ARG A 282 24.42 -11.21 -5.04
CA ARG A 282 23.81 -10.69 -3.81
C ARG A 282 22.74 -11.65 -3.31
N TYR A 283 22.78 -11.92 -2.02
CA TYR A 283 21.73 -12.59 -1.27
C TYR A 283 21.13 -11.60 -0.27
N TYR A 284 19.81 -11.52 -0.24
CA TYR A 284 19.06 -10.72 0.71
C TYR A 284 18.01 -11.60 1.38
N HIS A 285 17.94 -11.54 2.70
CA HIS A 285 16.94 -12.20 3.51
C HIS A 285 16.30 -11.21 4.47
N GLN A 286 14.98 -11.25 4.56
CA GLN A 286 14.20 -10.48 5.51
C GLN A 286 13.18 -11.39 6.18
N ASP A 287 13.23 -11.41 7.51
CA ASP A 287 12.15 -11.97 8.30
C ASP A 287 10.90 -11.11 8.19
N GLY A 288 9.75 -11.73 8.42
CA GLY A 288 8.47 -11.06 8.39
C GLY A 288 8.08 -10.40 9.69
N VAL A 289 7.04 -9.58 9.59
CA VAL A 289 6.50 -8.80 10.71
C VAL A 289 5.60 -9.62 11.62
N PHE A 290 5.08 -10.76 11.15
CA PHE A 290 4.09 -11.55 11.88
C PHE A 290 4.72 -12.51 12.89
N ARG A 291 4.14 -12.59 14.09
CA ARG A 291 4.62 -13.43 15.20
C ARG A 291 4.58 -14.90 14.80
N TYR A 292 3.43 -15.33 14.30
CA TYR A 292 3.17 -16.70 13.87
C TYR A 292 3.22 -16.84 12.35
N ASN A 293 3.71 -18.01 11.89
CA ASN A 293 3.89 -18.35 10.47
C ASN A 293 4.36 -17.15 9.64
N SER A 294 5.48 -16.55 10.10
CA SER A 294 5.96 -15.27 9.60
C SER A 294 6.06 -15.25 8.08
N ASP A 295 5.80 -14.08 7.50
CA ASP A 295 6.18 -13.86 6.13
C ASP A 295 7.72 -13.88 6.00
N ASN A 296 8.26 -14.31 4.88
CA ASN A 296 9.71 -14.37 4.69
C ASN A 296 10.03 -14.03 3.26
N PHE A 297 11.00 -13.14 3.07
CA PHE A 297 11.45 -12.71 1.76
C PHE A 297 12.92 -13.08 1.55
N ASN A 298 13.17 -13.86 0.51
CA ASN A 298 14.51 -14.22 0.07
C ASN A 298 14.71 -13.73 -1.36
N ARG A 299 15.82 -13.05 -1.63
CA ARG A 299 16.17 -12.62 -2.98
C ARG A 299 17.62 -12.94 -3.29
N TYR A 300 17.81 -13.53 -4.46
CA TYR A 300 19.09 -13.83 -5.05
C TYR A 300 19.23 -12.98 -6.30
N ASN A 301 20.36 -12.31 -6.44
CA ASN A 301 20.72 -11.55 -7.62
C ASN A 301 22.09 -12.01 -8.11
N LEU A 302 22.21 -12.24 -9.41
CA LEU A 302 23.48 -12.46 -10.08
C LEU A 302 23.54 -11.48 -11.25
N ARG A 303 24.69 -10.82 -11.42
CA ARG A 303 24.90 -9.86 -12.49
C ARG A 303 26.26 -10.04 -13.11
N PHE A 304 26.27 -10.08 -14.43
CA PHE A 304 27.47 -10.09 -15.23
C PHE A 304 27.49 -8.87 -16.15
N LYS A 305 28.64 -8.21 -16.24
CA LYS A 305 28.94 -7.21 -17.24
C LYS A 305 30.28 -7.52 -17.86
N GLY A 306 30.35 -7.43 -19.18
CA GLY A 306 31.57 -7.65 -19.94
C GLY A 306 31.68 -6.68 -21.11
N SER A 307 32.90 -6.29 -21.44
CA SER A 307 33.22 -5.52 -22.64
C SER A 307 34.53 -6.04 -23.23
N VAL A 308 34.54 -6.29 -24.52
CA VAL A 308 35.71 -6.76 -25.27
C VAL A 308 35.94 -5.85 -26.46
N LYS A 309 37.09 -5.18 -26.49
CA LYS A 309 37.59 -4.45 -27.65
C LYS A 309 38.23 -5.45 -28.61
N VAL A 310 37.49 -5.84 -29.64
CA VAL A 310 37.92 -6.82 -30.65
C VAL A 310 39.07 -6.24 -31.48
N ASN A 311 38.94 -4.96 -31.84
CA ASN A 311 39.97 -4.17 -32.53
C ASN A 311 39.70 -2.67 -32.27
N GLU A 312 40.45 -1.77 -32.93
CA GLU A 312 40.31 -0.31 -32.74
C GLU A 312 38.94 0.27 -33.13
N TRP A 313 38.17 -0.43 -33.98
CA TRP A 313 36.88 0.06 -34.46
C TRP A 313 35.69 -0.71 -33.88
N LEU A 314 35.86 -1.90 -33.30
CA LEU A 314 34.76 -2.74 -32.81
C LEU A 314 34.93 -3.12 -31.34
N THR A 315 33.91 -2.81 -30.55
CA THR A 315 33.73 -3.27 -29.17
C THR A 315 32.44 -4.05 -29.05
N LEU A 316 32.50 -5.20 -28.37
CA LEU A 316 31.34 -6.01 -27.99
C LEU A 316 31.08 -5.84 -26.50
N ASN A 317 29.81 -5.72 -26.11
CA ASN A 317 29.38 -5.59 -24.72
C ASN A 317 28.32 -6.62 -24.37
N SER A 318 28.34 -7.08 -23.13
CA SER A 318 27.33 -7.94 -22.54
C SER A 318 26.93 -7.42 -21.16
N ASN A 319 25.63 -7.45 -20.88
CA ASN A 319 25.07 -7.16 -19.58
C ASN A 319 23.96 -8.17 -19.29
N SER A 320 24.22 -9.09 -18.37
CA SER A 320 23.30 -10.13 -17.97
C SER A 320 22.91 -9.94 -16.51
N ASP A 321 21.62 -10.00 -16.22
CA ASP A 321 21.05 -9.91 -14.89
C ASP A 321 20.15 -11.13 -14.67
N PHE A 322 20.36 -11.85 -13.58
CA PHE A 322 19.46 -12.86 -13.08
C PHE A 322 18.99 -12.42 -11.69
N SER A 323 17.69 -12.54 -11.44
CA SER A 323 17.19 -12.44 -10.08
C SER A 323 16.09 -13.45 -9.84
N SER A 324 16.14 -14.09 -8.68
CA SER A 324 15.07 -14.93 -8.18
C SER A 324 14.68 -14.43 -6.81
N TYR A 325 13.39 -14.30 -6.55
CA TYR A 325 12.91 -14.14 -5.19
C TYR A 325 11.85 -15.16 -4.86
N ASN A 326 11.82 -15.50 -3.57
CA ASN A 326 10.78 -16.28 -2.93
C ASN A 326 10.17 -15.41 -1.84
N TYR A 327 8.85 -15.25 -1.87
CA TYR A 327 8.09 -14.60 -0.82
C TYR A 327 7.02 -15.54 -0.31
N LYS A 328 7.13 -15.93 0.95
CA LYS A 328 6.09 -16.68 1.66
C LYS A 328 5.34 -15.72 2.55
N TYR A 329 4.00 -15.79 2.56
CA TYR A 329 3.19 -15.06 3.52
C TYR A 329 1.98 -15.88 4.00
N PRO A 330 1.54 -15.70 5.25
CA PRO A 330 0.34 -16.36 5.79
C PRO A 330 -0.93 -15.84 5.12
N MET A 331 -1.94 -16.70 4.95
CA MET A 331 -3.21 -16.32 4.33
C MET A 331 -4.36 -16.45 5.31
N THR A 332 -5.33 -15.54 5.22
CA THR A 332 -6.58 -15.63 5.97
C THR A 332 -7.73 -16.13 5.12
N SER A 333 -8.75 -16.71 5.74
CA SER A 333 -9.99 -17.20 5.10
C SER A 333 -10.68 -16.23 4.13
N LEU A 334 -10.43 -14.91 4.21
CA LEU A 334 -10.98 -13.89 3.33
C LEU A 334 -10.06 -13.51 2.13
N GLY A 335 -8.97 -14.24 1.89
CA GLY A 335 -8.24 -14.18 0.62
C GLY A 335 -6.96 -13.32 0.59
N GLY A 336 -6.31 -13.07 1.73
CA GLY A 336 -4.98 -12.43 1.75
C GLY A 336 -4.55 -11.92 3.13
N VAL A 337 -3.34 -11.35 3.21
CA VAL A 337 -2.80 -10.73 4.45
C VAL A 337 -3.62 -9.51 4.84
N ASN A 338 -4.05 -8.69 3.87
CA ASN A 338 -4.79 -7.45 4.14
C ASN A 338 -6.13 -7.70 4.84
N ALA A 339 -6.67 -8.90 4.72
CA ALA A 339 -7.89 -9.27 5.40
C ALA A 339 -7.69 -9.54 6.90
N VAL A 340 -6.47 -9.76 7.39
CA VAL A 340 -6.22 -9.98 8.84
C VAL A 340 -6.65 -8.79 9.67
N TRP A 341 -6.37 -7.56 9.23
CA TRP A 341 -6.78 -6.36 9.98
C TRP A 341 -8.29 -6.18 9.99
N ARG A 342 -8.96 -6.54 8.90
CA ARG A 342 -10.42 -6.55 8.85
C ARG A 342 -10.99 -7.61 9.80
N LEU A 343 -10.45 -8.82 9.78
CA LEU A 343 -10.84 -9.90 10.68
C LEU A 343 -10.61 -9.52 12.14
N MET A 344 -9.48 -8.88 12.45
CA MET A 344 -9.21 -8.37 13.79
C MET A 344 -10.21 -7.29 14.19
N ALA A 345 -10.52 -6.33 13.31
CA ALA A 345 -11.46 -5.26 13.63
C ALA A 345 -12.87 -5.74 13.97
N VAL A 346 -13.28 -6.92 13.47
CA VAL A 346 -14.65 -7.45 13.66
C VAL A 346 -14.74 -8.66 14.61
N SER A 347 -13.60 -9.27 14.93
CA SER A 347 -13.55 -10.51 15.74
C SER A 347 -12.59 -10.44 16.91
N ALA A 348 -11.48 -9.70 16.84
CA ALA A 348 -10.40 -9.73 17.83
C ALA A 348 -10.70 -8.84 19.05
N PHE A 349 -11.75 -9.20 19.78
CA PHE A 349 -12.14 -8.48 20.99
C PHE A 349 -11.28 -8.91 22.18
N PRO A 350 -10.75 -7.97 23.00
CA PRO A 350 -9.80 -8.30 24.07
C PRO A 350 -10.35 -9.26 25.14
N VAL A 351 -11.66 -9.38 25.27
CA VAL A 351 -12.34 -10.22 26.27
C VAL A 351 -12.12 -11.73 26.08
N SER A 352 -11.65 -12.16 24.91
CA SER A 352 -11.41 -13.57 24.59
C SER A 352 -9.91 -13.87 24.50
N PRO A 353 -9.44 -15.01 25.02
CA PRO A 353 -8.09 -15.49 24.77
C PRO A 353 -7.94 -16.10 23.37
N LEU A 354 -6.69 -16.34 22.96
CA LEU A 354 -6.35 -17.08 21.75
C LEU A 354 -6.74 -18.56 21.84
N LEU A 355 -6.46 -19.19 22.98
CA LEU A 355 -6.71 -20.60 23.24
C LEU A 355 -7.70 -20.79 24.39
N ASN A 356 -8.52 -21.82 24.27
CA ASN A 356 -9.31 -22.39 25.35
C ASN A 356 -8.39 -23.05 26.40
N PRO A 357 -8.91 -23.31 27.61
CA PRO A 357 -8.16 -23.96 28.69
C PRO A 357 -7.67 -25.37 28.37
N ASP A 358 -8.36 -26.06 27.45
CA ASP A 358 -7.98 -27.40 26.97
C ASP A 358 -6.94 -27.36 25.84
N GLY A 359 -6.45 -26.17 25.47
CA GLY A 359 -5.47 -25.94 24.41
C GLY A 359 -6.07 -25.85 23.01
N THR A 360 -7.37 -26.09 22.83
CA THR A 360 -8.04 -25.84 21.54
C THR A 360 -8.13 -24.34 21.25
N MET A 361 -8.28 -23.95 19.99
CA MET A 361 -8.41 -22.53 19.65
C MET A 361 -9.80 -22.01 20.02
N THR A 362 -9.89 -20.77 20.49
CA THR A 362 -11.19 -20.08 20.64
C THR A 362 -11.75 -19.72 19.27
N ILE A 363 -13.08 -19.55 19.17
CA ILE A 363 -13.69 -19.04 17.94
C ILE A 363 -13.14 -17.66 17.56
N VAL A 364 -12.87 -16.81 18.55
CA VAL A 364 -12.31 -15.46 18.36
C VAL A 364 -10.89 -15.55 17.80
N GLY A 365 -10.06 -16.44 18.36
CA GLY A 365 -8.72 -16.74 17.86
C GLY A 365 -8.77 -17.21 16.41
N ALA A 366 -9.60 -18.20 16.11
CA ALA A 366 -9.73 -18.77 14.77
C ALA A 366 -10.16 -17.75 13.71
N TYR A 367 -11.08 -16.85 14.04
CA TYR A 367 -11.60 -15.81 13.14
C TYR A 367 -10.80 -14.50 13.17
N SER A 368 -9.66 -14.44 13.87
CA SER A 368 -8.76 -13.29 13.90
C SER A 368 -7.36 -13.63 13.40
N VAL A 369 -6.49 -14.12 14.28
CA VAL A 369 -5.08 -14.44 14.01
C VAL A 369 -4.85 -15.95 13.85
N GLY A 370 -5.90 -16.76 13.93
CA GLY A 370 -5.82 -18.22 13.99
C GLY A 370 -5.18 -18.86 12.76
N ASP A 371 -5.42 -18.30 11.57
CA ASP A 371 -4.73 -18.74 10.34
C ASP A 371 -3.20 -18.59 10.44
N PHE A 372 -2.73 -17.52 11.10
CA PHE A 372 -1.30 -17.26 11.32
C PHE A 372 -0.76 -18.20 12.38
N TYR A 373 -1.47 -18.35 13.51
CA TYR A 373 -1.09 -19.24 14.60
C TYR A 373 -1.01 -20.70 14.15
N TYR A 374 -2.03 -21.17 13.44
CA TYR A 374 -2.13 -22.55 12.95
C TYR A 374 -1.15 -22.80 11.80
N GLY A 375 -0.88 -21.79 10.98
CA GLY A 375 0.22 -21.78 10.01
C GLY A 375 0.03 -22.69 8.80
N LYS A 376 -1.18 -23.22 8.60
CA LYS A 376 -1.49 -24.12 7.47
C LYS A 376 -1.93 -23.36 6.22
N SER A 377 -2.58 -22.21 6.37
CA SER A 377 -2.94 -21.32 5.26
C SER A 377 -1.77 -20.42 4.88
N ARG A 378 -1.35 -20.44 3.60
CA ARG A 378 -0.20 -19.66 3.11
C ARG A 378 -0.25 -19.39 1.60
N SER A 379 0.44 -18.33 1.17
CA SER A 379 0.84 -18.11 -0.21
C SER A 379 2.35 -18.19 -0.30
N ILE A 380 2.85 -18.79 -1.38
CA ILE A 380 4.25 -18.74 -1.77
C ILE A 380 4.31 -18.19 -3.18
N THR A 381 4.96 -17.05 -3.33
CA THR A 381 5.27 -16.45 -4.63
C THR A 381 6.73 -16.67 -4.95
N ASN A 382 7.01 -17.27 -6.11
CA ASN A 382 8.33 -17.34 -6.69
C ASN A 382 8.35 -16.48 -7.96
N GLN A 383 9.33 -15.60 -8.09
CA GLN A 383 9.55 -14.91 -9.36
C GLN A 383 10.99 -15.07 -9.79
N THR A 384 11.17 -15.52 -11.02
CA THR A 384 12.45 -15.55 -11.72
C THR A 384 12.43 -14.47 -12.79
N PHE A 385 13.47 -13.66 -12.83
CA PHE A 385 13.71 -12.64 -13.83
C PHE A 385 15.10 -12.85 -14.43
N ILE A 386 15.17 -12.85 -15.74
CA ILE A 386 16.40 -12.93 -16.51
C ILE A 386 16.37 -11.76 -17.49
N ARG A 387 17.49 -11.04 -17.60
CA ARG A 387 17.74 -10.10 -18.68
C ARG A 387 19.12 -10.38 -19.24
N ASN A 388 19.22 -10.54 -20.55
CA ASN A 388 20.49 -10.64 -21.25
C ASN A 388 20.51 -9.60 -22.35
N THR A 389 21.44 -8.65 -22.27
CA THR A 389 21.67 -7.64 -23.30
C THR A 389 23.05 -7.87 -23.90
N ILE A 390 23.09 -8.11 -25.21
CA ILE A 390 24.32 -8.17 -25.99
C ILE A 390 24.30 -7.00 -26.95
N GLY A 391 25.41 -6.28 -27.07
CA GLY A 391 25.51 -5.17 -28.00
C GLY A 391 26.90 -5.02 -28.59
N PHE A 392 26.98 -4.12 -29.56
CA PHE A 392 28.21 -3.75 -30.22
C PHE A 392 28.28 -2.24 -30.42
N ASN A 393 29.51 -1.74 -30.53
CA ASN A 393 29.81 -0.39 -30.97
C ASN A 393 30.92 -0.48 -32.03
N ALA A 394 30.60 -0.05 -33.26
CA ALA A 394 31.45 -0.10 -34.43
C ALA A 394 31.76 1.32 -34.94
N SER A 395 32.93 1.87 -34.59
CA SER A 395 33.43 3.18 -35.04
C SER A 395 34.06 3.10 -36.43
N ILE A 396 33.23 3.08 -37.47
CA ILE A 396 33.64 2.94 -38.88
C ILE A 396 34.57 4.08 -39.33
N ILE A 397 34.26 5.31 -38.91
CA ILE A 397 35.14 6.46 -39.12
C ILE A 397 35.44 7.05 -37.75
N LYS A 398 36.71 6.98 -37.34
CA LYS A 398 37.16 7.42 -36.01
C LYS A 398 36.64 8.82 -35.70
N ASN A 399 35.95 8.94 -34.57
CA ASN A 399 35.34 10.18 -34.05
C ASN A 399 34.29 10.84 -34.97
N LYS A 400 33.84 10.19 -36.06
CA LYS A 400 32.86 10.74 -36.99
C LYS A 400 31.63 9.87 -37.18
N LEU A 401 31.79 8.59 -37.47
CA LEU A 401 30.68 7.69 -37.77
C LEU A 401 30.81 6.42 -36.95
N ALA A 402 29.79 6.13 -36.15
CA ALA A 402 29.70 4.90 -35.38
C ALA A 402 28.33 4.25 -35.55
N PHE A 403 28.30 2.92 -35.72
CA PHE A 403 27.08 2.12 -35.61
C PHE A 403 27.05 1.45 -34.25
N LYS A 404 25.87 1.47 -33.62
CA LYS A 404 25.63 0.82 -32.34
C LYS A 404 24.37 0.01 -32.44
N GLY A 405 24.40 -1.16 -31.84
CA GLY A 405 23.21 -1.98 -31.72
C GLY A 405 23.26 -2.85 -30.49
N ASP A 406 22.09 -3.19 -30.00
CA ASP A 406 21.91 -4.11 -28.89
C ASP A 406 20.66 -4.94 -29.08
N PHE A 407 20.72 -6.15 -28.55
CA PHE A 407 19.60 -7.07 -28.44
C PHE A 407 19.47 -7.47 -26.98
N SER A 408 18.27 -7.31 -26.44
CA SER A 408 17.91 -7.67 -25.08
C SER A 408 16.81 -8.71 -25.09
N TYR A 409 17.05 -9.82 -24.40
CA TYR A 409 16.02 -10.81 -24.06
C TYR A 409 15.74 -10.74 -22.56
N LEU A 410 14.47 -10.51 -22.22
CA LEU A 410 13.97 -10.49 -20.87
C LEU A 410 12.97 -11.64 -20.70
N TYR A 411 13.12 -12.39 -19.62
CA TYR A 411 12.21 -13.46 -19.24
C TYR A 411 11.78 -13.26 -17.80
N THR A 412 10.47 -13.19 -17.58
CA THR A 412 9.87 -13.17 -16.25
C THR A 412 8.98 -14.39 -16.11
N ASN A 413 9.17 -15.17 -15.04
CA ASN A 413 8.22 -16.21 -14.64
C ASN A 413 7.83 -15.98 -13.19
N THR A 414 6.56 -15.69 -12.97
CA THR A 414 5.95 -15.57 -11.66
C THR A 414 5.05 -16.77 -11.42
N GLU A 415 5.24 -17.45 -10.32
CA GLU A 415 4.41 -18.55 -9.84
C GLU A 415 3.91 -18.22 -8.43
N GLU A 416 2.61 -18.38 -8.19
CA GLU A 416 2.00 -18.22 -6.88
C GLU A 416 1.20 -19.47 -6.51
N GLU A 417 1.65 -20.19 -5.49
CA GLU A 417 0.88 -21.27 -4.85
C GLU A 417 0.17 -20.72 -3.63
N ARG A 418 -1.16 -20.78 -3.61
CA ARG A 418 -1.98 -20.46 -2.44
C ARG A 418 -2.63 -21.71 -1.92
N LYS A 419 -2.56 -21.89 -0.61
CA LYS A 419 -3.17 -22.98 0.11
C LYS A 419 -4.01 -22.42 1.24
N PHE A 420 -5.25 -22.86 1.30
CA PHE A 420 -6.17 -22.61 2.40
C PHE A 420 -6.45 -23.92 3.10
N PHE A 421 -6.35 -23.91 4.43
CA PHE A 421 -6.69 -25.05 5.25
C PHE A 421 -7.50 -24.59 6.45
N PRO A 422 -8.62 -25.25 6.79
CA PRO A 422 -9.49 -24.82 7.88
C PRO A 422 -8.75 -24.74 9.22
N VAL A 423 -9.09 -23.73 10.02
CA VAL A 423 -8.54 -23.59 11.37
C VAL A 423 -9.49 -24.31 12.34
N PRO A 424 -9.03 -25.35 13.04
CA PRO A 424 -9.85 -26.03 14.04
C PRO A 424 -10.01 -25.15 15.29
N TYR A 425 -11.24 -25.04 15.79
CA TYR A 425 -11.56 -24.33 17.03
C TYR A 425 -12.65 -25.04 17.82
N SER A 426 -12.80 -24.66 19.09
CA SER A 426 -13.83 -25.21 19.97
C SER A 426 -14.63 -24.09 20.62
N ILE A 427 -15.95 -24.29 20.68
CA ILE A 427 -16.88 -23.44 21.42
C ILE A 427 -17.45 -24.14 22.67
N THR A 428 -17.32 -25.47 22.76
CA THR A 428 -17.79 -26.31 23.88
C THR A 428 -16.71 -27.34 24.17
N PRO A 429 -16.36 -27.61 25.44
CA PRO A 429 -15.31 -28.56 25.80
C PRO A 429 -15.42 -29.91 25.05
N GLY A 430 -14.32 -30.36 24.45
CA GLY A 430 -14.25 -31.65 23.76
C GLY A 430 -14.85 -31.71 22.34
N ALA A 431 -15.47 -30.62 21.83
CA ALA A 431 -15.96 -30.55 20.46
C ALA A 431 -15.02 -29.72 19.57
N ILE A 432 -14.66 -30.22 18.39
CA ILE A 432 -13.84 -29.49 17.41
C ILE A 432 -14.67 -29.14 16.19
N ILE A 433 -14.64 -27.87 15.81
CA ILE A 433 -15.25 -27.33 14.60
C ILE A 433 -14.13 -26.97 13.64
N ASN A 434 -14.18 -27.51 12.43
CA ASN A 434 -13.29 -27.13 11.33
C ASN A 434 -14.00 -26.07 10.47
N GLY A 435 -13.65 -24.80 10.67
CA GLY A 435 -14.22 -23.68 9.92
C GLY A 435 -13.23 -23.08 8.92
N GLY A 436 -13.74 -22.68 7.75
CA GLY A 436 -12.97 -21.93 6.76
C GLY A 436 -12.76 -22.66 5.43
N PRO A 437 -12.15 -21.98 4.45
CA PRO A 437 -11.90 -22.54 3.13
C PRO A 437 -10.87 -23.68 3.18
N ASN A 438 -11.08 -24.67 2.31
CA ASN A 438 -10.11 -25.73 2.04
C ASN A 438 -9.86 -25.81 0.53
N SER A 439 -8.73 -25.28 0.06
CA SER A 439 -8.40 -25.33 -1.36
C SER A 439 -6.91 -25.12 -1.62
N LEU A 440 -6.47 -25.64 -2.76
CA LEU A 440 -5.16 -25.36 -3.34
C LEU A 440 -5.36 -24.60 -4.66
N SER A 441 -4.55 -23.58 -4.89
CA SER A 441 -4.50 -22.92 -6.20
C SER A 441 -3.06 -22.60 -6.59
N ASN A 442 -2.78 -22.67 -7.89
CA ASN A 442 -1.52 -22.26 -8.49
C ASN A 442 -1.82 -21.27 -9.62
N SER A 443 -1.12 -20.14 -9.63
CA SER A 443 -1.12 -19.16 -10.71
C SER A 443 0.27 -19.05 -11.29
N THR A 444 0.42 -19.15 -12.61
CA THR A 444 1.67 -18.88 -13.31
C THR A 444 1.48 -17.79 -14.35
N SER A 445 2.47 -16.91 -14.46
CA SER A 445 2.56 -15.88 -15.49
C SER A 445 3.97 -15.88 -16.06
N ARG A 446 4.09 -16.06 -17.37
CA ARG A 446 5.35 -16.09 -18.11
C ARG A 446 5.36 -14.96 -19.12
N GLU A 447 6.39 -14.15 -19.08
CA GLU A 447 6.60 -13.04 -20.01
C GLU A 447 7.94 -13.21 -20.71
N ASN A 448 7.92 -13.19 -22.03
CA ASN A 448 9.10 -13.09 -22.87
C ASN A 448 9.07 -11.73 -23.56
N TYR A 449 10.11 -10.93 -23.35
CA TYR A 449 10.21 -9.61 -23.92
C TYR A 449 11.54 -9.44 -24.66
N TYR A 450 11.43 -9.11 -25.95
CA TYR A 450 12.54 -8.96 -26.87
C TYR A 450 12.65 -7.49 -27.28
N VAL A 451 13.85 -6.91 -27.15
CA VAL A 451 14.13 -5.54 -27.56
C VAL A 451 15.38 -5.53 -28.42
N ALA A 452 15.30 -4.93 -29.61
CA ALA A 452 16.46 -4.70 -30.46
C ALA A 452 16.55 -3.22 -30.82
N ASN A 453 17.74 -2.64 -30.70
CA ASN A 453 18.03 -1.30 -31.17
C ASN A 453 19.18 -1.34 -32.17
N LEU A 454 19.10 -0.51 -33.20
CA LEU A 454 20.18 -0.30 -34.15
C LEU A 454 20.18 1.17 -34.57
N TYR A 455 21.29 1.87 -34.35
CA TYR A 455 21.40 3.29 -34.66
C TYR A 455 22.80 3.68 -35.10
N ALA A 456 22.87 4.76 -35.87
CA ALA A 456 24.10 5.37 -36.34
C ALA A 456 24.27 6.76 -35.70
N ASP A 457 25.45 7.01 -35.15
CA ASP A 457 25.88 8.30 -34.66
C ASP A 457 26.85 8.93 -35.67
N TYR A 458 26.54 10.14 -36.13
CA TYR A 458 27.40 10.98 -36.95
C TYR A 458 27.80 12.24 -36.19
N ASN A 459 29.10 12.55 -36.15
CA ASN A 459 29.66 13.73 -35.51
C ASN A 459 30.61 14.42 -36.48
N GLN A 460 30.46 15.73 -36.66
CA GLN A 460 31.33 16.49 -37.55
C GLN A 460 31.45 17.94 -37.11
N LYS A 461 32.68 18.46 -37.10
CA LYS A 461 33.00 19.84 -36.77
C LYS A 461 33.48 20.58 -38.03
N PHE A 462 32.92 21.75 -38.29
CA PHE A 462 33.28 22.64 -39.39
C PHE A 462 33.62 24.02 -38.82
N GLY A 463 34.88 24.23 -38.45
CA GLY A 463 35.33 25.47 -37.81
C GLY A 463 34.58 25.74 -36.49
N ASN A 464 33.76 26.80 -36.49
CA ASN A 464 32.95 27.22 -35.35
C ASN A 464 31.63 26.45 -35.19
N HIS A 465 31.32 25.55 -36.12
CA HIS A 465 30.08 24.77 -36.15
C HIS A 465 30.36 23.32 -35.74
N SER A 466 29.50 22.74 -34.91
CA SER A 466 29.56 21.33 -34.52
C SER A 466 28.19 20.69 -34.72
N LEU A 467 28.13 19.64 -35.53
CA LEU A 467 26.92 18.89 -35.84
C LEU A 467 27.04 17.48 -35.25
N LYS A 468 26.00 17.03 -34.54
CA LYS A 468 25.82 15.63 -34.14
C LYS A 468 24.45 15.16 -34.58
N ALA A 469 24.39 14.06 -35.32
CA ALA A 469 23.16 13.45 -35.77
C ALA A 469 23.11 11.98 -35.32
N MET A 470 21.95 11.52 -34.89
CA MET A 470 21.66 10.14 -34.56
C MET A 470 20.38 9.75 -35.28
N VAL A 471 20.36 8.56 -35.89
CA VAL A 471 19.15 7.95 -36.45
C VAL A 471 19.16 6.45 -36.18
N GLY A 472 18.00 5.88 -35.87
CA GLY A 472 17.93 4.45 -35.59
C GLY A 472 16.53 3.88 -35.53
N TRP A 473 16.50 2.56 -35.36
CA TRP A 473 15.31 1.75 -35.19
C TRP A 473 15.29 1.12 -33.80
N ASN A 474 14.09 0.96 -33.28
CA ASN A 474 13.78 0.22 -32.07
C ASN A 474 12.67 -0.79 -32.39
N LEU A 475 12.91 -2.05 -32.05
CA LEU A 475 12.02 -3.18 -32.28
C LEU A 475 11.73 -3.80 -30.93
N GLU A 476 10.45 -3.95 -30.60
CA GLU A 476 9.99 -4.49 -29.32
C GLU A 476 8.92 -5.55 -29.59
N LEU A 477 9.01 -6.71 -28.92
CA LEU A 477 8.02 -7.79 -28.96
C LEU A 477 7.82 -8.31 -27.54
N ASN A 478 6.58 -8.25 -27.04
CA ASN A 478 6.22 -8.80 -25.73
C ASN A 478 5.20 -9.92 -25.86
N GLN A 479 5.41 -11.01 -25.13
CA GLN A 479 4.54 -12.18 -25.10
C GLN A 479 4.31 -12.62 -23.65
N VAL A 480 3.06 -12.51 -23.20
CA VAL A 480 2.63 -12.92 -21.86
C VAL A 480 1.72 -14.14 -21.97
N LYS A 481 1.96 -15.15 -21.14
CA LYS A 481 1.10 -16.33 -20.98
C LYS A 481 0.77 -16.56 -19.52
N ASN A 482 -0.51 -16.68 -19.22
CA ASN A 482 -1.05 -16.89 -17.88
C ASN A 482 -1.76 -18.23 -17.77
N MET A 483 -1.68 -18.85 -16.60
CA MET A 483 -2.42 -20.06 -16.25
C MET A 483 -2.78 -20.01 -14.78
N PHE A 484 -4.00 -20.37 -14.43
CA PHE A 484 -4.47 -20.51 -13.06
C PHE A 484 -5.24 -21.81 -12.92
N ALA A 485 -4.92 -22.57 -11.89
CA ALA A 485 -5.60 -23.80 -11.50
C ALA A 485 -5.98 -23.71 -10.02
N GLN A 486 -7.17 -24.14 -9.66
CA GLN A 486 -7.64 -24.25 -8.29
C GLN A 486 -8.51 -25.49 -8.12
N ARG A 487 -8.42 -26.14 -6.95
CA ARG A 487 -9.29 -27.24 -6.56
C ARG A 487 -9.52 -27.24 -5.05
N ASP A 488 -10.73 -27.57 -4.63
CA ASP A 488 -11.11 -27.68 -3.22
C ASP A 488 -10.86 -29.08 -2.63
N GLY A 489 -10.97 -29.19 -1.30
CA GLY A 489 -10.91 -30.48 -0.60
C GLY A 489 -9.51 -31.08 -0.48
N LEU A 490 -8.50 -30.28 -0.13
CA LEU A 490 -7.16 -30.79 0.15
C LEU A 490 -7.19 -31.73 1.37
N LEU A 491 -6.72 -32.97 1.20
CA LEU A 491 -6.74 -34.01 2.23
C LEU A 491 -5.65 -33.84 3.28
N VAL A 492 -4.47 -33.37 2.85
CA VAL A 492 -3.27 -33.35 3.67
C VAL A 492 -2.69 -31.95 3.71
N ASP A 493 -2.52 -31.40 4.91
CA ASP A 493 -2.07 -30.01 5.07
C ASP A 493 -0.60 -29.80 4.64
N ASN A 494 0.27 -30.79 4.77
CA ASN A 494 1.71 -30.64 4.55
C ASN A 494 2.14 -30.94 3.10
N LEU A 495 1.24 -31.45 2.27
CA LEU A 495 1.50 -31.83 0.88
C LEU A 495 0.54 -31.09 -0.07
N PRO A 496 0.93 -29.91 -0.59
CA PRO A 496 0.12 -29.14 -1.52
C PRO A 496 0.16 -29.74 -2.93
N ASP A 497 -0.59 -30.82 -3.14
CA ASP A 497 -0.69 -31.49 -4.44
C ASP A 497 -2.16 -31.59 -4.89
N PHE A 498 -2.44 -31.24 -6.15
CA PHE A 498 -3.79 -31.32 -6.72
C PHE A 498 -4.35 -32.76 -6.78
N ASN A 499 -3.48 -33.78 -6.78
CA ASN A 499 -3.87 -35.18 -6.66
C ASN A 499 -4.37 -35.55 -5.26
N LEU A 500 -3.98 -34.77 -4.25
CA LEU A 500 -4.43 -34.91 -2.86
C LEU A 500 -5.66 -34.03 -2.56
N ALA A 501 -6.23 -33.38 -3.58
CA ALA A 501 -7.49 -32.66 -3.47
C ALA A 501 -8.64 -33.54 -3.99
N THR A 502 -9.67 -33.75 -3.17
CA THR A 502 -10.82 -34.61 -3.50
C THR A 502 -12.06 -33.86 -3.93
N GLY A 503 -12.07 -32.54 -3.74
CA GLY A 503 -13.23 -31.73 -4.06
C GLY A 503 -13.54 -31.71 -5.56
N LEU A 504 -14.83 -31.54 -5.86
CA LEU A 504 -15.37 -31.53 -7.22
C LEU A 504 -15.34 -30.13 -7.83
N ASN A 505 -15.15 -29.08 -7.02
CA ASN A 505 -15.07 -27.71 -7.51
C ASN A 505 -13.63 -27.43 -7.93
N TYR A 506 -13.43 -27.28 -9.23
CA TYR A 506 -12.15 -26.85 -9.78
C TYR A 506 -12.35 -25.67 -10.73
N ARG A 507 -11.31 -24.85 -10.82
CA ARG A 507 -11.24 -23.73 -11.75
C ARG A 507 -9.95 -23.83 -12.52
N LEU A 508 -10.04 -23.84 -13.85
CA LEU A 508 -8.89 -23.80 -14.75
C LEU A 508 -9.09 -22.65 -15.73
N THR A 509 -8.19 -21.69 -15.72
CA THR A 509 -8.21 -20.56 -16.64
C THR A 509 -6.83 -20.36 -17.24
N GLY A 510 -6.76 -20.10 -18.53
CA GLY A 510 -5.54 -19.72 -19.23
C GLY A 510 -5.76 -18.42 -20.01
N GLY A 511 -4.69 -17.91 -20.61
CA GLY A 511 -4.76 -16.74 -21.48
C GLY A 511 -3.41 -16.10 -21.67
N GLY A 512 -3.39 -14.88 -22.21
CA GLY A 512 -2.17 -14.17 -22.50
C GLY A 512 -2.41 -12.93 -23.36
N SER A 513 -1.32 -12.26 -23.71
CA SER A 513 -1.33 -11.12 -24.62
C SER A 513 -0.02 -11.08 -25.39
N GLU A 514 -0.09 -10.58 -26.62
CA GLU A 514 1.08 -10.33 -27.45
C GLU A 514 0.98 -8.94 -28.09
N TRP A 515 2.09 -8.21 -28.14
CA TRP A 515 2.19 -6.98 -28.90
C TRP A 515 3.59 -6.81 -29.47
N ALA A 516 3.68 -6.13 -30.61
CA ALA A 516 4.93 -5.77 -31.25
C ALA A 516 4.92 -4.29 -31.65
N ILE A 517 6.07 -3.62 -31.48
CA ILE A 517 6.26 -2.21 -31.84
C ILE A 517 7.53 -2.08 -32.67
N VAL A 518 7.43 -1.26 -33.72
CA VAL A 518 8.57 -0.79 -34.51
C VAL A 518 8.57 0.72 -34.46
N GLY A 519 9.66 1.32 -33.98
CA GLY A 519 9.85 2.75 -33.91
C GLY A 519 11.09 3.20 -34.68
N VAL A 520 11.04 4.39 -35.27
CA VAL A 520 12.18 5.05 -35.90
C VAL A 520 12.45 6.33 -35.13
N PHE A 521 13.65 6.51 -34.63
CA PHE A 521 14.00 7.71 -33.86
C PHE A 521 15.18 8.45 -34.46
N TYR A 522 15.21 9.75 -34.22
CA TYR A 522 16.35 10.59 -34.59
C TYR A 522 16.61 11.67 -33.55
N ARG A 523 17.85 12.14 -33.52
CA ARG A 523 18.28 13.30 -32.74
C ARG A 523 19.33 14.09 -33.52
N LEU A 524 19.11 15.38 -33.70
CA LEU A 524 20.04 16.33 -34.30
C LEU A 524 20.43 17.37 -33.27
N ASN A 525 21.72 17.57 -33.07
CA ASN A 525 22.29 18.62 -32.25
C ASN A 525 23.21 19.48 -33.11
N TYR A 526 23.03 20.79 -33.00
CA TYR A 526 23.90 21.77 -33.63
C TYR A 526 24.38 22.77 -32.58
N ASP A 527 25.70 22.97 -32.55
CA ASP A 527 26.37 23.95 -31.71
C ASP A 527 27.13 24.95 -32.58
N TYR A 528 26.98 26.24 -32.25
CA TYR A 528 27.79 27.31 -32.81
C TYR A 528 28.59 28.01 -31.70
N LYS A 529 29.92 27.90 -31.79
CA LYS A 529 30.91 28.50 -30.87
C LYS A 529 30.72 28.13 -29.39
N GLY A 530 30.03 27.03 -29.05
CA GLY A 530 29.71 26.72 -27.65
C GLY A 530 28.74 27.69 -26.99
N LYS A 531 28.09 28.57 -27.77
CA LYS A 531 27.21 29.65 -27.26
C LYS A 531 25.75 29.48 -27.67
N TYR A 532 25.52 28.95 -28.86
CA TYR A 532 24.18 28.76 -29.41
C TYR A 532 23.97 27.28 -29.71
N LEU A 533 22.98 26.69 -29.04
CA LEU A 533 22.66 25.27 -29.11
C LEU A 533 21.26 25.11 -29.71
N LEU A 534 21.12 24.22 -30.68
CA LEU A 534 19.85 23.77 -31.24
C LEU A 534 19.78 22.24 -31.14
N GLU A 535 18.71 21.72 -30.54
CA GLU A 535 18.41 20.29 -30.48
C GLU A 535 17.05 20.03 -31.14
N LEU A 536 17.00 19.04 -32.02
CA LEU A 536 15.78 18.50 -32.64
C LEU A 536 15.74 17.00 -32.41
N ASN A 537 14.61 16.47 -31.97
CA ASN A 537 14.42 15.04 -31.71
C ASN A 537 13.02 14.58 -32.15
N GLY A 538 12.89 13.30 -32.48
CA GLY A 538 11.62 12.68 -32.86
C GLY A 538 11.68 11.16 -32.74
N ARG A 539 10.51 10.52 -32.63
CA ARG A 539 10.33 9.06 -32.57
C ARG A 539 9.03 8.66 -33.24
#